data_AF-A0A832L5H1-F1
#
_entry.id   AF-A0A832L5H1-F1
#
_cell.length_a   1.000
_cell.length_b   1.000
_cell.length_c   1.000
_cell.angle_alpha   90.00
_cell.angle_beta   90.00
_cell.angle_gamma   90.00
#
_symmetry.space_group_name_H-M   'P 1'
#
loop_
_entity.id
_entity.type
_entity.pdbx_description
1 polymer ?
#
loop_
_entity_poly.entity_id
_entity_poly.type
_entity_poly.pdbx_seq_one_letter_code
_entity_poly.pdbx_strand_id
1 'polypeptide(L)'
;MANPQKEHGFTPIANELLEAIYSAKFNSTQLKIALFILRYTYGFSRKEHKLSLNFISRGIGVSRRYVSHELKTLINADVVTVVSKHTDTEARV
;
A
#
# COMPACT_ATOMS: atom_id res chain seq x y z
N MET A 1 -14.80 -0.40 21.88
CA MET A 1 -14.26 0.66 21.00
C MET A 1 -12.75 0.48 20.92
N ALA A 2 -12.11 0.75 19.78
CA ALA A 2 -10.65 0.67 19.69
C ALA A 2 -10.00 1.79 20.51
N ASN A 3 -8.96 1.49 21.30
CA ASN A 3 -8.15 2.45 22.05
C ASN A 3 -6.75 2.54 21.41
N PRO A 4 -6.57 3.29 20.30
CA PRO A 4 -5.30 3.32 19.60
C PRO A 4 -4.24 4.07 20.41
N GLN A 5 -3.11 3.42 20.71
CA GLN A 5 -1.96 4.00 21.39
C GLN A 5 -0.71 3.87 20.52
N LYS A 6 0.18 4.87 20.54
CA LYS A 6 1.45 4.83 19.78
C LYS A 6 2.35 3.67 20.21
N GLU A 7 2.25 3.27 21.47
CA GLU A 7 2.95 2.11 22.05
C GLU A 7 2.56 0.79 21.38
N HIS A 8 1.37 0.71 20.77
CA HIS A 8 0.93 -0.45 19.99
C HIS A 8 1.47 -0.45 18.54
N GLY A 9 2.40 0.46 18.26
CA GLY A 9 3.08 0.61 16.97
C GLY A 9 2.61 1.84 16.21
N PHE A 10 3.52 2.39 15.42
CA PHE A 10 3.27 3.52 14.54
C PHE A 10 3.97 3.30 13.19
N THR A 11 3.55 4.06 12.17
CA THR A 11 4.21 4.06 10.86
C THR A 11 5.01 5.35 10.73
N PRO A 12 6.34 5.32 10.86
CA PRO A 12 7.18 6.50 10.65
C PRO A 12 7.21 6.82 9.14
N ILE A 13 6.61 7.93 8.75
CA ILE A 13 6.60 8.40 7.35
C ILE A 13 7.34 9.74 7.31
N ALA A 14 8.21 9.93 6.32
CA ALA A 14 8.86 11.22 6.10
C ALA A 14 7.80 12.29 5.79
N ASN A 15 7.94 13.48 6.37
CA ASN A 15 6.96 14.56 6.19
C ASN A 15 6.71 14.85 4.71
N GLU A 16 7.77 15.01 3.90
CA GLU A 16 7.66 15.25 2.45
C GLU A 16 6.78 14.22 1.73
N LEU A 17 6.86 12.94 2.12
CA LEU A 17 6.04 11.88 1.54
C LEU A 17 4.58 11.98 2.00
N LEU A 18 4.35 12.28 3.28
CA LEU A 18 3.00 12.52 3.80
C LEU A 18 2.34 13.72 3.12
N GLU A 19 3.11 14.79 2.92
CA GLU A 19 2.70 16.02 2.23
C GLU A 19 2.34 15.78 0.77
N ALA A 20 3.14 15.00 0.06
CA ALA A 20 2.83 14.58 -1.30
C ALA A 20 1.52 13.77 -1.36
N ILE A 21 1.28 12.88 -0.40
CA ILE A 21 0.08 12.03 -0.38
C ILE A 21 -1.20 12.83 -0.15
N TYR A 22 -1.23 13.71 0.85
CA TYR A 22 -2.44 14.48 1.12
C TYR A 22 -2.69 15.59 0.09
N SER A 23 -1.65 16.04 -0.63
CA SER A 23 -1.77 17.04 -1.70
C SER A 23 -2.21 16.42 -3.02
N ALA A 24 -2.02 15.11 -3.20
CA ALA A 24 -2.45 14.39 -4.38
C ALA A 24 -3.98 14.24 -4.45
N LYS A 25 -4.54 14.29 -5.67
CA LYS A 25 -5.97 14.13 -5.92
C LYS A 25 -6.40 12.66 -5.99
N PHE A 26 -6.07 11.89 -4.95
CA PHE A 26 -6.48 10.49 -4.86
C PHE A 26 -7.97 10.34 -4.61
N ASN A 27 -8.58 9.33 -5.23
CA ASN A 27 -9.89 8.86 -4.76
C ASN A 27 -9.74 8.05 -3.46
N SER A 28 -10.86 7.78 -2.80
CA SER A 28 -10.87 7.09 -1.50
C SER A 28 -10.20 5.71 -1.53
N THR A 29 -10.28 4.98 -2.65
CA THR A 29 -9.65 3.66 -2.79
C THR A 29 -8.16 3.77 -3.02
N GLN A 30 -7.71 4.70 -3.86
CA GLN A 30 -6.31 4.99 -4.12
C GLN A 30 -5.58 5.40 -2.84
N LEU A 31 -6.18 6.30 -2.05
CA LEU A 31 -5.64 6.71 -0.77
C LEU A 31 -5.51 5.53 0.21
N LYS A 32 -6.54 4.68 0.29
CA LYS A 32 -6.48 3.44 1.10
C LYS A 32 -5.35 2.51 0.67
N ILE A 33 -5.16 2.32 -0.65
CA ILE A 33 -4.07 1.50 -1.20
C ILE A 33 -2.71 2.09 -0.81
N ALA A 34 -2.51 3.40 -1.01
CA ALA A 34 -1.26 4.09 -0.68
C ALA A 34 -0.92 3.95 0.81
N LEU A 35 -1.87 4.26 1.71
CA LEU A 35 -1.67 4.12 3.16
C LEU A 35 -1.40 2.67 3.57
N PHE A 36 -2.06 1.70 2.93
CA PHE A 36 -1.81 0.28 3.19
C PHE A 36 -0.38 -0.12 2.79
N ILE A 37 0.09 0.32 1.62
CA ILE A 37 1.47 0.06 1.18
C ILE A 37 2.48 0.69 2.15
N LEU A 38 2.26 1.93 2.59
CA LEU A 38 3.12 2.60 3.58
C LEU A 38 3.18 1.85 4.91
N ARG A 39 2.02 1.41 5.43
CA ARG A 39 1.96 0.62 6.66
C ARG A 39 2.80 -0.65 6.56
N TYR A 40 2.79 -1.30 5.39
CA TYR A 40 3.54 -2.53 5.12
C TYR A 40 4.93 -2.31 4.52
N THR A 41 5.44 -1.08 4.46
CA THR A 41 6.82 -0.78 4.05
C THR A 41 7.50 0.00 5.16
N TYR A 42 7.26 1.30 5.23
CA TYR A 42 7.72 2.20 6.28
C TYR A 42 7.34 1.73 7.68
N GLY A 43 6.12 1.22 7.87
CA GLY A 43 5.65 0.73 9.17
C GLY A 43 6.33 -0.56 9.65
N PHE A 44 7.20 -1.16 8.84
CA PHE A 44 8.07 -2.29 9.19
C PHE A 44 9.54 -1.98 8.85
N SER A 45 9.89 -0.70 8.64
CA SER A 45 11.25 -0.25 8.31
C SER A 45 11.88 -0.98 7.11
N ARG A 46 11.08 -1.27 6.07
CA ARG A 46 11.54 -1.92 4.83
C ARG A 46 11.18 -1.10 3.61
N LYS A 47 12.04 -1.14 2.59
CA LYS A 47 11.87 -0.38 1.33
C LYS A 47 10.78 -0.97 0.42
N GLU A 48 10.63 -2.29 0.47
CA GLU A 48 9.71 -3.01 -0.39
C GLU A 48 9.07 -4.19 0.34
N HIS A 49 7.93 -4.64 -0.16
CA HIS A 49 7.27 -5.83 0.35
C HIS A 49 6.40 -6.48 -0.70
N LYS A 50 6.40 -7.82 -0.71
CA LYS A 50 5.51 -8.61 -1.57
C LYS A 50 4.08 -8.49 -1.07
N LEU A 51 3.26 -7.74 -1.81
CA LEU A 51 1.84 -7.53 -1.51
C LEU A 51 0.98 -8.18 -2.60
N SER A 52 0.18 -9.17 -2.23
CA SER A 52 -0.80 -9.76 -3.16
C SER A 52 -2.07 -8.90 -3.24
N LEU A 53 -2.74 -8.91 -4.39
CA LEU A 53 -4.02 -8.21 -4.57
C LEU A 53 -5.08 -8.65 -3.53
N ASN A 54 -5.10 -9.93 -3.18
CA ASN A 54 -6.01 -10.46 -2.15
C ASN A 54 -5.68 -9.90 -0.77
N PHE A 55 -4.39 -9.74 -0.45
CA PHE A 55 -3.97 -9.19 0.84
C PHE A 55 -4.36 -7.72 0.97
N ILE A 56 -4.12 -6.92 -0.07
CA ILE A 56 -4.54 -5.51 -0.10
C ILE A 56 -6.07 -5.42 -0.01
N SER A 57 -6.78 -6.16 -0.86
CA SER A 57 -8.25 -6.19 -0.92
C SER A 57 -8.89 -6.48 0.44
N ARG A 58 -8.42 -7.51 1.15
CA ARG A 58 -8.90 -7.83 2.51
C ARG A 58 -8.51 -6.76 3.52
N GLY A 59 -7.29 -6.24 3.42
CA GLY A 59 -6.77 -5.23 4.34
C GLY A 59 -7.53 -3.90 4.30
N ILE A 60 -8.01 -3.49 3.12
CA ILE A 60 -8.73 -2.22 2.94
C ILE A 60 -10.26 -2.38 2.80
N GLY A 61 -10.75 -3.62 2.76
CA GLY A 61 -12.17 -3.94 2.62
C GLY A 61 -12.79 -3.58 1.26
N VAL A 62 -12.00 -3.65 0.18
CA VAL A 62 -12.44 -3.28 -1.18
C VAL A 62 -12.32 -4.50 -2.09
N SER A 63 -13.23 -4.66 -3.06
CA SER A 63 -13.22 -5.81 -3.97
C SER A 63 -11.91 -5.90 -4.76
N ARG A 64 -11.41 -7.12 -4.96
CA ARG A 64 -10.15 -7.38 -5.68
C ARG A 64 -10.13 -6.75 -7.08
N ARG A 65 -11.27 -6.74 -7.78
CA ARG A 65 -11.40 -6.13 -9.11
C ARG A 65 -11.13 -4.63 -9.06
N TYR A 66 -11.71 -3.93 -8.08
CA TYR A 66 -11.52 -2.50 -7.92
C TYR A 66 -10.08 -2.19 -7.47
N VAL A 67 -9.54 -2.96 -6.52
CA VAL A 67 -8.13 -2.82 -6.11
C VAL A 67 -7.19 -3.00 -7.31
N SER A 68 -7.43 -4.01 -8.16
CA SER A 68 -6.62 -4.24 -9.36
C SER A 68 -6.69 -3.07 -10.34
N HIS A 69 -7.88 -2.50 -10.55
CA HIS A 69 -8.06 -1.33 -11.41
C HIS A 69 -7.31 -0.10 -10.86
N GLU A 70 -7.57 0.26 -9.60
CA GLU A 70 -6.95 1.43 -8.98
C GLU A 70 -5.44 1.29 -8.82
N LEU A 71 -4.94 0.08 -8.52
CA LEU A 71 -3.50 -0.16 -8.44
C LEU A 71 -2.82 0.04 -9.79
N LYS A 72 -3.46 -0.35 -10.91
CA LYS A 72 -2.93 -0.05 -12.25
C LYS A 72 -2.87 1.45 -12.52
N THR A 73 -3.91 2.19 -12.12
CA THR A 73 -3.93 3.66 -12.25
C THR A 73 -2.79 4.30 -11.45
N LEU A 74 -2.55 3.84 -10.23
CA LEU A 74 -1.43 4.32 -9.39
C LEU A 74 -0.06 3.99 -9.98
N ILE A 75 0.11 2.81 -10.58
CA ILE A 75 1.35 2.43 -11.26
C ILE A 75 1.58 3.31 -12.50
N ASN A 76 0.54 3.53 -13.30
CA ASN A 76 0.64 4.38 -14.49
C ASN A 76 0.90 5.86 -14.16
N ALA A 77 0.57 6.29 -12.95
CA ALA A 77 0.82 7.63 -12.44
C ALA A 77 2.16 7.74 -11.67
N ASP A 78 3.01 6.71 -11.73
CA ASP A 78 4.30 6.63 -11.04
C ASP A 78 4.23 6.80 -9.51
N VAL A 79 3.06 6.56 -8.91
CA VAL A 79 2.87 6.60 -7.45
C VAL A 79 3.33 5.31 -6.80
N VAL A 80 3.17 4.18 -7.49
CA VAL A 80 3.54 2.85 -7.00
C VAL A 80 4.43 2.15 -8.02
N THR A 81 5.62 1.74 -7.60
CA THR A 81 6.55 0.98 -8.45
C THR A 81 6.48 -0.51 -8.13
N VAL A 82 6.36 -1.36 -9.16
CA VAL A 82 6.41 -2.82 -9.03
C VAL A 82 7.84 -3.28 -9.29
N VAL A 83 8.56 -3.68 -8.24
CA VAL A 83 9.97 -4.09 -8.32
C VAL A 83 10.12 -5.49 -8.92
N SER A 84 9.25 -6.43 -8.54
CA SER A 84 9.21 -7.77 -9.11
C SER A 84 7.77 -8.15 -9.48
N LYS A 85 7.60 -8.59 -10.73
CA LYS A 85 6.34 -9.21 -11.15
C LYS A 85 6.35 -10.65 -10.67
N HIS A 86 5.23 -11.14 -10.18
CA HIS A 86 5.10 -12.56 -9.86
C HIS A 86 5.28 -13.38 -11.15
N THR A 87 6.38 -14.10 -11.23
CA THR A 87 6.63 -15.17 -12.20
C THR A 87 6.28 -16.50 -11.52
N ASP A 88 5.48 -17.34 -12.18
CA ASP A 88 5.16 -18.70 -11.72
C ASP A 88 6.39 -19.64 -11.72
N THR A 89 7.53 -19.17 -12.21
CA THR A 89 8.77 -19.94 -12.39
C THR A 89 9.60 -20.08 -11.11
N GLU A 90 9.38 -19.25 -10.09
CA GLU A 90 10.15 -19.34 -8.85
C GLU A 90 9.49 -20.31 -7.88
N ALA A 91 10.22 -21.36 -7.53
CA ALA A 91 9.80 -22.36 -6.56
C ALA A 91 9.43 -21.69 -5.23
N ARG A 92 8.33 -22.16 -4.62
CA ARG A 92 7.95 -21.77 -3.26
C ARG A 92 8.95 -22.41 -2.28
N VAL A 93 9.98 -21.67 -1.89
CA VAL A 93 10.84 -21.99 -0.74
C VAL A 93 10.33 -21.24 0.47
#